data_AF-A0A525II36-F1
#
_entry.id   AF-A0A525II36-F1
#
_cell.length_a   1.000
_cell.length_b   1.000
_cell.length_c   1.000
_cell.angle_alpha   90.00
_cell.angle_beta   90.00
_cell.angle_gamma   90.00
#
_symmetry.space_group_name_H-M   'P 1'
#
loop_
_entity.id
_entity.type
_entity.pdbx_description
1 polymer ?
#
loop_
_entity_poly.entity_id
_entity_poly.type
_entity_poly.pdbx_seq_one_letter_code
_entity_poly.pdbx_strand_id
1 'polypeptide(L)' 'MTHKPALSLQIYSARKFPPLEAQCAALADCGYAFVETFGPLHDDPAATRKILDRHGLTARSAHFS' A
#
# COMPACT_ATOMS: atom_id res chain seq x y z
N MET A 1 -1.31 -7.29 28.08
CA MET A 1 -1.02 -6.57 26.82
C MET A 1 -1.80 -7.23 25.71
N THR A 2 -2.71 -6.53 25.03
CA THR A 2 -3.46 -7.07 23.89
C THR A 2 -2.58 -7.02 22.64
N HIS A 3 -2.40 -8.16 21.96
CA HIS A 3 -1.70 -8.22 20.67
C HIS A 3 -2.62 -7.64 19.58
N LYS A 4 -2.21 -6.53 18.95
CA LYS A 4 -2.94 -5.98 17.80
C LYS A 4 -2.54 -6.74 16.54
N PRO A 5 -3.47 -7.35 15.80
CA PRO A 5 -3.13 -8.04 14.56
C PRO A 5 -2.61 -7.04 13.51
N ALA A 6 -1.63 -7.47 12.71
CA ALA A 6 -1.11 -6.69 11.60
C ALA A 6 -2.12 -6.69 10.43
N LEU A 7 -2.80 -5.56 10.23
CA LEU A 7 -3.78 -5.40 9.15
C LEU A 7 -3.09 -4.92 7.86
N SER A 8 -3.40 -5.57 6.74
CA SER A 8 -2.94 -5.20 5.39
C SER A 8 -4.13 -5.02 4.46
N LEU A 9 -4.03 -4.10 3.49
CA LEU A 9 -5.04 -3.89 2.45
C LEU A 9 -4.42 -4.03 1.06
N GLN A 10 -5.05 -4.79 0.17
CA GLN A 10 -4.70 -4.78 -1.25
C GLN A 10 -5.05 -3.42 -1.87
N ILE A 11 -4.03 -2.66 -2.28
CA ILE A 11 -4.13 -1.24 -2.62
C ILE A 11 -5.08 -0.98 -3.80
N TYR A 12 -5.22 -1.95 -4.72
CA TYR A 12 -6.18 -1.88 -5.83
C TYR A 12 -7.64 -1.80 -5.36
N SER A 13 -7.95 -2.18 -4.12
CA SER A 13 -9.29 -2.03 -3.52
C SER A 13 -9.63 -0.56 -3.26
N ALA A 14 -8.62 0.32 -3.17
CA ALA A 14 -8.75 1.77 -2.98
C ALA A 14 -8.77 2.58 -4.30
N ARG A 15 -8.90 1.92 -5.46
CA ARG A 15 -8.80 2.49 -6.83
C ARG A 15 -9.62 3.73 -7.16
N LYS A 16 -10.57 4.16 -6.31
CA LYS A 16 -11.35 5.39 -6.54
C LYS A 16 -10.49 6.67 -6.43
N PHE A 17 -9.20 6.55 -6.15
CA PHE A 17 -8.29 7.68 -5.92
C PHE A 17 -7.00 7.58 -6.76
N PRO A 18 -6.98 7.65 -8.09
CA PRO A 18 -5.73 8.02 -8.75
C PRO A 18 -5.31 9.44 -8.30
N PRO A 19 -4.01 9.73 -8.10
CA PRO A 19 -2.84 8.87 -8.31
C PRO A 19 -2.53 7.93 -7.11
N LEU A 20 -1.61 6.97 -7.30
CA LEU A 20 -1.14 6.05 -6.26
C LEU A 20 -0.76 6.76 -4.95
N GLU A 21 -0.10 7.91 -5.04
CA GLU A 21 0.27 8.75 -3.90
C GLU A 21 -0.96 9.12 -3.03
N ALA A 22 -2.08 9.48 -3.66
CA ALA A 22 -3.30 9.85 -2.93
C ALA A 22 -3.93 8.64 -2.22
N GLN A 23 -3.82 7.44 -2.79
CA GLN A 23 -4.24 6.21 -2.11
C GLN A 23 -3.36 5.94 -0.90
N CYS A 24 -2.04 6.04 -1.06
CA CYS A 24 -1.09 5.83 0.03
C CYS A 24 -1.30 6.83 1.17
N ALA A 25 -1.54 8.10 0.86
CA ALA A 25 -1.89 9.12 1.86
C ALA A 25 -3.17 8.74 2.63
N ALA A 26 -4.26 8.41 1.92
CA ALA A 26 -5.52 8.04 2.56
C ALA A 26 -5.41 6.78 3.43
N LEU A 27 -4.63 5.78 3.01
CA LEU A 27 -4.39 4.57 3.80
C LEU A 27 -3.58 4.86 5.07
N ALA A 28 -2.57 5.72 4.97
CA ALA A 28 -1.80 6.16 6.12
C ALA A 28 -2.68 6.95 7.12
N ASP A 29 -3.54 7.84 6.62
CA ASP A 29 -4.49 8.60 7.45
C ASP A 29 -5.50 7.67 8.16
N CYS A 30 -5.88 6.57 7.52
CA CYS A 30 -6.71 5.51 8.14
C CYS A 30 -5.94 4.61 9.12
N GLY A 31 -4.62 4.78 9.27
CA GLY A 31 -3.79 4.03 10.21
C GLY A 31 -3.31 2.66 9.71
N TYR A 32 -3.33 2.42 8.40
CA TYR A 32 -2.70 1.24 7.82
C TYR A 32 -1.17 1.40 7.80
N ALA A 33 -0.46 0.30 8.06
CA ALA A 33 1.00 0.22 7.92
C ALA A 33 1.43 -0.74 6.81
N PHE A 34 0.53 -1.64 6.38
CA PHE A 34 0.83 -2.68 5.42
C PHE A 34 -0.14 -2.64 4.24
N VAL A 35 0.39 -2.91 3.06
CA VAL A 35 -0.40 -3.04 1.84
C VAL A 35 -0.02 -4.31 1.07
N GLU A 36 -0.93 -4.75 0.23
CA GLU A 36 -0.66 -5.69 -0.86
C GLU A 36 -0.64 -4.94 -2.18
N THR A 37 0.45 -5.09 -2.92
CA THR A 37 0.62 -4.49 -4.25
C THR A 37 0.04 -5.40 -5.34
N PHE A 38 -0.03 -4.94 -6.59
CA PHE A 38 -0.54 -5.70 -7.72
C PHE A 38 0.30 -5.44 -8.98
N GLY A 39 0.27 -6.37 -9.94
CA GLY A 39 1.13 -6.42 -11.16
C GLY A 39 1.73 -5.08 -11.64
N PRO A 40 0.93 -4.13 -12.14
CA PRO A 40 1.42 -2.84 -12.67
C PRO A 40 2.29 -2.00 -11.71
N LEU A 41 2.16 -2.18 -10.39
CA LEU A 41 3.03 -1.50 -9.41
C LEU A 41 4.46 -2.05 -9.38
N HIS A 42 4.71 -3.16 -10.09
CA HIS A 42 6.02 -3.77 -10.23
C HIS A 42 6.70 -3.46 -11.57
N ASP A 43 6.05 -2.68 -12.46
CA ASP A 43 6.68 -2.21 -13.71
C ASP A 43 7.85 -1.24 -13.41
N ASP A 44 7.71 -0.41 -12.36
CA ASP A 44 8.79 0.36 -11.73
C ASP A 44 8.73 0.18 -10.20
N PRO A 45 9.36 -0.88 -9.67
CA PRO A 45 9.28 -1.19 -8.24
C PRO A 45 10.02 -0.16 -7.39
N ALA A 46 11.02 0.54 -7.93
CA ALA A 46 11.75 1.59 -7.22
C ALA A 46 10.86 2.84 -7.02
N ALA A 47 10.12 3.24 -8.04
CA ALA A 47 9.13 4.32 -7.93
C ALA A 47 8.02 3.97 -6.93
N THR A 48 7.46 2.75 -7.01
CA THR A 48 6.46 2.28 -6.05
C THR A 48 7.00 2.29 -4.63
N ARG A 49 8.22 1.77 -4.42
CA ARG A 49 8.87 1.76 -3.09
C ARG A 49 8.99 3.16 -2.51
N LYS A 50 9.44 4.12 -3.31
CA LYS A 50 9.62 5.52 -2.88
C LYS A 50 8.31 6.15 -2.40
N ILE A 51 7.20 5.85 -3.07
CA ILE A 51 5.86 6.32 -2.69
C ILE A 51 5.44 5.70 -1.36
N LEU A 52 5.60 4.38 -1.21
CA LEU A 52 5.26 3.69 0.03
C LEU A 52 6.08 4.20 1.23
N ASP A 53 7.40 4.38 1.05
CA ASP A 53 8.29 4.90 2.11
C ASP A 53 7.86 6.30 2.57
N ARG A 54 7.47 7.17 1.64
CA ARG A 54 7.01 8.53 1.97
C ARG A 54 5.79 8.54 2.89
N HIS A 55 4.93 7.54 2.76
CA HIS A 55 3.71 7.40 3.56
C HIS A 55 3.83 6.42 4.72
N GLY A 56 5.04 5.90 5.01
CA GLY A 56 5.25 4.92 6.08
C GLY A 56 4.55 3.57 5.84
N LEU A 57 4.23 3.25 4.60
CA LEU A 57 3.59 2.00 4.22
C LEU A 57 4.63 0.95 3.81
N THR A 58 4.35 -0.31 4.09
CA THR A 58 5.17 -1.45 3.66
C THR A 58 4.35 -2.43 2.85
N ALA A 59 4.81 -2.77 1.64
CA ALA A 59 4.26 -3.88 0.88
C ALA A 59 4.71 -5.21 1.50
N ARG A 60 3.77 -6.03 2.00
CA ARG A 60 4.06 -7.36 2.58
C ARG A 60 3.70 -8.52 1.67
N SER A 61 2.88 -8.27 0.67
CA SER A 61 2.49 -9.23 -0.36
C SER A 61 2.25 -8.52 -1.68
N ALA A 62 2.11 -9.31 -2.74
CA ALA A 62 1.78 -8.86 -4.08
C ALA A 62 0.85 -9.86 -4.77
N HIS A 63 -0.13 -9.35 -5.51
CA HIS A 63 -1.02 -10.15 -6.34
C HIS A 63 -0.57 -10.10 -7.81
N PHE A 64 -0.44 -11.29 -8.43
CA PHE A 64 -0.15 -11.50 -9.85
C PHE A 64 -1.17 -12.49 -10.42
N SER A 65 -1.67 -12.22 -11.63
CA SER A 65 -2.65 -13.04 -12.37
C SER A 65 -2.01 -13.77 -13.53
#